data_AF-A0A2V8JR25-F1
#
_entry.id   AF-A0A2V8JR25-F1
#
_cell.length_a   1.000
_cell.length_b   1.000
_cell.length_c   1.000
_cell.angle_alpha   90.00
_cell.angle_beta   90.00
_cell.angle_gamma   90.00
#
_symmetry.space_group_name_H-M   'P 1'
#
loop_
_entity.id
_entity.type
_entity.pdbx_description
1 polymer ?
#
loop_
_entity_poly.entity_id
_entity_poly.type
_entity_poly.pdbx_seq_one_letter_code
_entity_poly.pdbx_strand_id
1 'polypeptide(L)' 'MKTGQDVRELGLYASDCCLEEMLFDVNDSFSRCPHCSRLCEWELVDAVVPWQDMAKLNDGGYEAA' A
#
# COMPACT_ATOMS: atom_id res chain seq x y z
N MET A 1 1.23 2.78 -22.48
CA MET A 1 2.44 2.38 -21.73
C MET A 1 1.99 1.97 -20.34
N LYS A 2 2.10 0.69 -19.99
CA LYS A 2 1.84 0.19 -18.63
C LYS A 2 3.15 0.32 -17.86
N THR A 3 3.18 1.06 -16.76
CA THR A 3 4.22 0.86 -15.75
C THR A 3 3.91 -0.51 -15.16
N GLY A 4 4.73 -1.51 -15.48
CA GLY A 4 4.43 -2.93 -15.28
C GLY A 4 4.43 -3.41 -13.82
N GLN A 5 4.08 -2.55 -12.88
CA GLN A 5 3.82 -2.92 -11.50
C GLN A 5 2.33 -2.73 -11.24
N ASP A 6 1.59 -3.82 -11.37
CA ASP A 6 0.25 -3.93 -10.82
C ASP A 6 0.36 -3.94 -9.28
N VAL A 7 -0.65 -3.39 -8.59
CA VAL A 7 -0.70 -3.37 -7.13
C VAL A 7 -0.78 -4.80 -6.61
N ARG A 8 0.20 -5.21 -5.81
CA ARG A 8 0.33 -6.58 -5.31
C ARG A 8 -0.42 -6.79 -4.00
N GLU A 9 -0.56 -5.76 -3.20
CA GLU A 9 -1.10 -5.80 -1.84
C GLU A 9 -2.08 -4.65 -1.65
N LEU A 10 -3.21 -4.92 -0.98
CA LEU A 10 -4.15 -3.88 -0.60
C LEU A 10 -3.50 -3.03 0.49
N GLY A 11 -3.44 -1.72 0.31
CA GLY A 11 -2.80 -0.88 1.30
C GLY A 11 -2.72 0.59 0.93
N LEU A 12 -2.16 1.34 1.86
CA LEU A 12 -1.78 2.73 1.69
C LEU A 12 -0.39 2.78 1.06
N TYR A 13 -0.29 3.43 -0.08
CA TYR A 13 0.96 3.65 -0.79
C TYR A 13 1.31 5.14 -0.81
N ALA A 14 2.60 5.46 -0.73
CA ALA A 14 3.11 6.80 -0.91
C ALA A 14 3.83 6.94 -2.25
N SER A 15 3.56 8.04 -2.95
CA SER A 15 4.28 8.39 -4.18
C SER A 15 5.70 8.85 -3.88
N ASP A 16 6.70 8.34 -4.60
CA ASP A 16 8.11 8.73 -4.39
C ASP A 16 8.36 10.22 -4.65
N CYS A 17 7.58 10.84 -5.54
CA CYS A 17 7.82 12.21 -5.99
C CYS A 17 7.31 13.32 -5.07
N CYS A 18 6.21 13.09 -4.35
CA CYS A 18 5.57 14.12 -3.51
C CYS A 18 5.18 13.59 -2.13
N LEU A 19 5.45 12.31 -1.84
CA LEU A 19 5.04 11.60 -0.64
C LEU A 19 3.52 11.65 -0.41
N GLU A 20 2.76 11.81 -1.50
CA GLU A 20 1.31 11.78 -1.45
C GLU A 20 0.83 10.35 -1.22
N GLU A 21 -0.09 10.18 -0.29
CA GLU A 21 -0.60 8.88 0.15
C GLU A 21 -1.92 8.55 -0.54
N MET A 22 -2.04 7.35 -1.10
CA MET A 22 -3.29 6.84 -1.68
C MET A 22 -3.50 5.37 -1.39
N LEU A 23 -4.76 4.99 -1.22
CA LEU A 23 -5.17 3.60 -1.12
C LEU A 23 -5.24 2.97 -2.51
N PHE A 24 -4.65 1.80 -2.66
CA PHE A 24 -4.75 0.98 -3.87
C PHE A 24 -5.26 -0.41 -3.53
N ASP A 25 -6.16 -0.93 -4.37
CA ASP A 25 -6.68 -2.30 -4.28
C ASP A 25 -5.79 -3.28 -5.07
N VAL A 26 -5.89 -4.56 -4.73
CA VAL A 26 -5.13 -5.61 -5.43
C VAL A 26 -5.55 -5.66 -6.89
N ASN A 27 -4.58 -5.70 -7.81
CA ASN A 27 -4.76 -5.61 -9.26
C ASN A 27 -5.16 -4.22 -9.78
N ASP A 28 -5.20 -3.20 -8.93
CA ASP A 28 -5.31 -1.83 -9.43
C ASP A 28 -4.01 -1.42 -10.14
N SER A 29 -4.14 -0.44 -11.04
CA SER A 29 -3.00 0.13 -11.75
C SER A 29 -2.53 1.38 -11.02
N PHE A 30 -1.23 1.47 -10.72
CA PHE A 30 -0.68 2.68 -10.15
C PHE A 30 -0.99 3.90 -11.01
N SER A 31 -1.63 4.89 -10.39
CA SER A 31 -2.04 6.12 -11.03
C SER A 31 -0.90 7.15 -11.00
N ARG A 32 -1.07 8.26 -11.72
CA ARG A 32 -0.15 9.40 -11.62
C ARG A 32 -0.34 10.07 -10.27
N CYS A 33 0.75 10.61 -9.71
CA CYS A 33 0.68 11.39 -8.48
C CYS A 33 -0.34 12.55 -8.66
N PRO A 34 -1.34 12.71 -7.78
CA PRO A 34 -2.37 13.73 -7.95
C PRO A 34 -1.82 15.14 -7.69
N HIS A 35 -0.72 15.26 -6.95
CA HIS A 35 -0.06 16.54 -6.67
C HIS A 35 0.64 17.13 -7.90
N CYS A 36 1.49 16.34 -8.58
CA CYS A 36 2.32 16.82 -9.68
C CYS A 36 1.98 16.22 -11.06
N SER A 37 1.00 15.31 -11.12
CA SER A 37 0.59 14.58 -12.34
C SER A 37 1.71 13.76 -13.00
N ARG A 38 2.83 13.58 -12.30
CA ARG A 38 3.97 12.80 -12.76
C ARG A 38 3.66 11.32 -12.64
N LEU A 39 4.18 10.56 -13.61
CA LEU A 39 4.28 9.13 -13.50
C LEU A 39 5.45 8.81 -12.56
N CYS A 40 5.15 8.23 -11.40
CA CYS A 40 6.11 7.91 -10.36
C CYS A 40 5.90 6.48 -9.86
N GLU A 41 6.87 6.00 -9.10
CA GLU A 41 6.73 4.77 -8.33
C GLU A 41 5.93 5.04 -7.05
N TRP A 42 5.35 3.97 -6.52
CA TRP A 42 4.53 3.97 -5.32
C TRP A 42 5.10 2.92 -4.36
N GLU A 43 5.35 3.32 -3.12
CA GLU A 43 5.89 2.45 -2.07
C GLU A 43 4.79 2.13 -1.05
N LEU A 44 4.64 0.86 -0.67
CA LEU A 44 3.67 0.44 0.33
C LEU A 44 4.11 0.96 1.70
N VAL A 45 3.28 1.78 2.32
CA VAL A 45 3.53 2.36 3.65
C VAL A 45 2.82 1.55 4.73
N ASP A 46 1.55 1.21 4.50
CA ASP A 46 0.74 0.46 5.46
C ASP A 46 -0.14 -0.54 4.73
N ALA A 47 -0.05 -1.81 5.13
CA ALA A 47 -0.83 -2.88 4.54
C ALA A 47 -2.21 -2.94 5.19
N VAL A 48 -3.27 -2.92 4.38
CA VAL A 48 -4.63 -3.09 4.87
C VAL A 48 -4.98 -4.57 4.81
N VAL A 49 -5.15 -5.18 5.97
CA VAL A 49 -5.56 -6.58 6.10
C VAL A 49 -7.06 -6.70 6.36
N PRO A 50 -7.75 -7.68 5.74
CA PRO A 50 -9.11 -8.03 6.12
C PRO A 50 -9.19 -8.37 7.60
N TRP A 51 -10.25 -7.91 8.29
CA TRP A 51 -10.43 -8.16 9.71
C TRP A 51 -10.45 -9.66 10.06
N GLN A 52 -10.93 -10.50 9.15
CA GLN A 52 -10.94 -11.96 9.28
C GLN A 52 -9.52 -12.55 9.43
N ASP A 53 -8.51 -11.90 8.86
CA ASP A 53 -7.10 -12.31 8.93
C ASP A 53 -6.33 -11.62 10.06
N MET A 54 -6.88 -10.59 10.73
CA MET A 54 -6.23 -9.95 11.87
C MET A 54 -5.95 -10.93 13.02
N ALA A 55 -6.74 -12.00 13.17
CA ALA A 55 -6.50 -13.05 14.15
C ALA A 55 -5.13 -13.73 13.98
N LYS A 56 -4.54 -13.71 12.78
CA LYS A 56 -3.22 -14.29 12.48
C LYS A 56 -2.05 -13.36 12.81
N LEU A 57 -2.30 -12.06 12.98
CA LEU A 57 -1.27 -11.08 13.37
C LEU A 57 -0.99 -11.06 14.88
N ASN A 58 -1.83 -11.72 15.68
CA ASN A 58 -1.76 -11.70 17.14
C ASN A 58 -0.82 -12.78 17.76
N ASP A 59 0.02 -13.45 16.97
CA ASP A 59 0.96 -14.47 17.48
C ASP A 59 2.28 -13.85 18.05
N GLY A 60 2.38 -12.52 18.09
CA GLY A 60 3.57 -11.78 18.52
C GLY A 60 3.37 -10.95 19.80
N GLY A 61 3.25 -11.61 20.96
CA GLY A 61 3.72 -11.04 22.23
C GLY A 61 2.71 -10.35 23.15
N TYR A 62 2.29 -11.06 24.21
CA TYR A 62 2.34 -10.54 25.57
C TYR A 62 2.72 -11.68 26.53
N GLU A 63 4.01 -11.89 26.77
CA GLU A 63 4.46 -12.51 28.02
C GLU A 63 4.82 -11.36 28.95
N ALA A 64 3.83 -10.95 29.72
CA ALA A 64 4.00 -10.02 30.84
C ALA A 64 4.67 -10.77 31.99
N ALA A 65 5.83 -10.27 32.40
CA ALA A 65 6.50 -10.34 33.71
C ALA A 65 6.31 -11.59 34.58
#